data_AF-X1D6D5-F1
#
_entry.id   AF-X1D6D5-F1
#
_cell.length_a   1.000
_cell.length_b   1.000
_cell.length_c   1.000
_cell.angle_alpha   90.00
_cell.angle_beta   90.00
_cell.angle_gamma   90.00
#
_symmetry.space_group_name_H-M   'P 1'
#
loop_
_entity.id
_entity.type
_entity.pdbx_description
1 polymer ?
#
loop_
_entity_poly.entity_id
_entity_poly.type
_entity_poly.pdbx_seq_one_letter_code
_entity_poly.pdbx_strand_id
1 'polypeptide(L)'
;YYDGEKKHRLNPHRPQKNFENQKRAVEYIDKCLPEIVKPFKRPTDIIITSDHGELFGPHIYGHDSRMLSLKFDAKLFEIPLITGSIGDE
;
A
#
# COMPACT_ATOMS: atom_id res chain seq x y z
N TYR A 1 11.63 2.94 1.14
CA TYR A 1 10.95 2.32 2.30
C TYR A 1 11.54 2.86 3.59
N TYR A 2 10.75 2.96 4.66
CA TYR A 2 11.21 3.36 6.00
C TYR A 2 11.41 2.10 6.83
N ASP A 3 12.52 2.00 7.57
CA ASP A 3 12.84 0.83 8.40
C ASP A 3 12.56 1.05 9.90
N GLY A 4 11.94 2.18 10.26
CA GLY A 4 11.75 2.60 11.65
C GLY A 4 12.79 3.63 12.12
N GLU A 5 13.87 3.85 11.37
CA GLU A 5 14.92 4.82 11.72
C GLU A 5 15.18 5.82 10.59
N LYS A 6 15.28 5.35 9.33
CA LYS A 6 15.60 6.20 8.18
C LYS A 6 14.87 5.81 6.90
N LYS A 7 14.74 6.79 6.00
CA LYS A 7 14.19 6.57 4.66
C LYS A 7 15.28 5.98 3.76
N HIS A 8 15.03 4.78 3.25
CA HIS A 8 15.85 4.12 2.24
C HIS A 8 15.24 4.27 0.86
N ARG A 9 16.09 4.51 -0.14
CA ARG A 9 15.67 4.38 -1.53
C ARG A 9 15.56 2.89 -1.89
N LEU A 10 14.59 2.55 -2.73
CA LEU A 10 14.52 1.22 -3.33
C LEU A 10 15.79 1.01 -4.17
N ASN A 11 16.39 -0.18 -4.11
CA ASN A 11 17.53 -0.52 -4.94
C ASN A 11 17.02 -1.34 -6.13
N PRO A 12 16.98 -0.78 -7.36
CA PRO A 12 16.45 -1.49 -8.53
C PRO A 12 17.18 -2.81 -8.86
N HIS A 13 18.44 -2.95 -8.44
CA HIS A 13 19.24 -4.16 -8.62
C HIS A 13 18.89 -5.28 -7.64
N ARG A 14 17.92 -5.08 -6.74
CA ARG A 14 17.45 -6.08 -5.78
C ARG A 14 15.93 -6.29 -5.85
N PRO A 15 15.37 -6.63 -7.02
CA PRO A 15 13.93 -6.70 -7.25
C PRO A 15 13.22 -7.63 -6.26
N GLN A 16 13.78 -8.82 -5.99
CA GLN A 16 13.20 -9.76 -5.01
C GLN A 16 13.11 -9.15 -3.61
N LYS A 17 14.19 -8.52 -3.14
CA LYS A 17 14.22 -7.92 -1.79
C LYS A 17 13.21 -6.78 -1.70
N ASN A 18 13.11 -5.96 -2.74
CA ASN A 18 12.10 -4.92 -2.81
C ASN A 18 10.72 -5.57 -2.69
N PHE A 19 10.45 -6.66 -3.44
CA PHE A 19 9.13 -7.28 -3.49
C PHE A 19 8.75 -7.84 -2.11
N GLU A 20 9.66 -8.54 -1.45
CA GLU A 20 9.47 -9.02 -0.08
C GLU A 20 9.20 -7.88 0.91
N ASN A 21 9.89 -6.74 0.76
CA ASN A 21 9.64 -5.58 1.61
C ASN A 21 8.24 -4.99 1.37
N GLN A 22 7.80 -4.91 0.11
CA GLN A 22 6.46 -4.41 -0.23
C GLN A 22 5.39 -5.36 0.32
N LYS A 23 5.56 -6.67 0.13
CA LYS A 23 4.67 -7.69 0.68
C LYS A 23 4.55 -7.56 2.20
N ARG A 24 5.67 -7.43 2.91
CA ARG A 24 5.68 -7.24 4.37
C ARG A 24 4.98 -5.94 4.80
N ALA A 25 5.09 -4.87 4.03
CA ALA A 25 4.38 -3.62 4.32
C ALA A 25 2.86 -3.82 4.20
N VAL A 26 2.40 -4.54 3.16
CA VAL A 26 0.98 -4.90 3.00
C VAL A 26 0.50 -5.79 4.14
N GLU A 27 1.26 -6.84 4.50
CA GLU A 27 0.94 -7.74 5.63
C GLU A 27 0.90 -7.00 6.98
N TYR A 28 1.71 -5.94 7.13
CA TYR A 28 1.68 -5.10 8.33
C TYR A 28 0.37 -4.30 8.40
N ILE A 29 -0.02 -3.64 7.30
CA ILE A 29 -1.28 -2.90 7.25
C ILE A 29 -2.48 -3.83 7.48
N ASP A 30 -2.49 -5.00 6.86
CA ASP A 30 -3.53 -6.03 7.05
C ASP A 30 -3.74 -6.37 8.54
N LYS A 31 -2.64 -6.52 9.29
CA LYS A 31 -2.70 -6.74 10.75
C LYS A 31 -3.19 -5.54 11.55
N CYS A 32 -2.96 -4.32 11.07
CA CYS A 32 -3.39 -3.09 11.74
C CYS A 32 -4.88 -2.78 11.52
N LEU A 33 -5.44 -3.15 10.36
CA LEU A 33 -6.82 -2.80 10.00
C LEU A 33 -7.86 -3.28 11.03
N PRO A 34 -7.83 -4.52 11.57
CA PRO A 34 -8.74 -4.96 12.62
C PRO A 34 -8.71 -4.06 13.86
N GLU A 35 -7.53 -3.64 14.30
CA GLU A 35 -7.38 -2.79 15.48
C GLU A 35 -7.89 -1.35 15.24
N ILE A 36 -7.85 -0.87 13.99
CA ILE A 36 -8.42 0.43 13.60
C ILE A 36 -9.95 0.39 13.63
N VAL A 37 -10.56 -0.71 13.21
CA VAL A 37 -12.03 -0.82 13.09
C VAL A 37 -12.71 -1.27 14.39
N LYS A 38 -11.97 -1.95 15.27
CA LYS A 38 -12.44 -2.46 16.58
C LYS A 38 -13.11 -1.44 17.53
N PRO A 39 -12.71 -0.15 17.58
CA PRO A 39 -13.33 0.84 18.46
C PRO A 39 -14.74 1.24 18.05
N PHE A 40 -15.14 1.04 16.80
CA PHE A 40 -16.47 1.39 16.32
C PHE A 40 -17.48 0.34 16.80
N LYS A 41 -18.44 0.75 17.64
CA LYS A 41 -19.43 -0.13 18.29
C LYS A 41 -20.86 0.01 17.78
N ARG A 42 -21.12 0.99 16.93
CA ARG A 42 -22.42 1.20 16.27
C ARG A 42 -22.34 0.71 14.83
N PRO A 43 -23.48 0.40 14.19
CA PRO A 43 -23.54 0.18 12.74
C PRO A 43 -22.75 1.27 12.01
N THR A 44 -21.65 0.87 11.39
CA THR A 44 -20.70 1.76 10.72
C THR A 44 -20.27 1.15 9.41
N ASP A 45 -20.53 1.87 8.32
CA ASP A 45 -20.00 1.54 7.01
C ASP A 45 -18.50 1.82 6.97
N ILE A 46 -17.74 0.87 6.42
CA ILE A 46 -16.30 0.93 6.27
C ILE A 46 -15.96 0.92 4.78
N ILE A 47 -15.10 1.85 4.39
CA ILE A 47 -14.44 1.86 3.09
C ILE A 47 -12.94 1.97 3.34
N ILE A 48 -12.17 0.99 2.87
CA ILE A 48 -10.71 1.00 2.87
C ILE A 48 -10.24 1.01 1.42
N THR A 49 -9.43 2.00 1.07
CA THR A 49 -8.88 2.16 -0.28
C THR A 49 -7.51 2.83 -0.24
N SER A 50 -6.88 2.99 -1.40
CA SER A 50 -5.59 3.66 -1.59
C SER A 50 -5.78 4.87 -2.48
N ASP A 51 -4.99 5.92 -2.27
CA ASP A 51 -4.97 7.10 -3.14
C ASP A 51 -4.29 6.82 -4.49
N HIS A 52 -3.33 5.90 -4.53
CA HIS A 52 -2.68 5.44 -5.75
C HIS A 52 -2.15 3.99 -5.62
N GLY A 53 -1.79 3.41 -6.76
CA GLY A 53 -1.00 2.17 -6.86
C GLY A 53 0.51 2.46 -6.86
N GLU A 54 1.33 1.44 -7.13
CA GLU A 54 2.79 1.57 -7.07
C GLU A 54 3.46 0.75 -8.18
N LEU A 55 4.44 1.34 -8.87
CA LEU A 55 5.30 0.59 -9.78
C LEU A 55 6.43 -0.06 -9.00
N PHE A 56 6.59 -1.35 -9.22
CA PHE A 56 7.48 -2.17 -8.42
C PHE A 56 8.47 -3.00 -9.25
N GLY A 57 8.93 -2.42 -10.36
CA GLY A 57 9.87 -3.04 -11.27
C GLY A 57 9.23 -4.04 -12.25
N PRO A 58 10.06 -4.74 -13.05
CA PRO A 58 11.52 -4.63 -13.07
C PRO A 58 12.03 -3.37 -13.80
N HIS A 59 11.19 -2.71 -14.59
CA HIS A 59 11.63 -1.62 -15.47
C HIS A 59 11.54 -0.24 -14.82
N ILE A 60 10.56 -0.01 -13.94
CA ILE A 60 10.29 1.29 -13.32
C ILE A 60 9.82 1.06 -11.89
N TYR A 61 10.25 1.94 -10.99
CA TYR A 61 9.85 1.93 -9.58
C TYR A 61 9.32 3.31 -9.19
N GLY A 62 8.30 3.32 -8.34
CA GLY A 62 7.72 4.56 -7.81
C GLY A 62 6.44 5.00 -8.53
N HIS A 63 5.77 5.95 -7.90
CA HIS A 63 4.49 6.54 -8.35
C HIS A 63 4.57 8.07 -8.43
N ASP A 64 5.74 8.68 -8.18
CA ASP A 64 5.91 10.13 -8.18
C ASP A 64 5.87 10.70 -9.61
N SER A 65 4.76 11.36 -9.95
CA SER A 65 4.52 11.95 -11.27
C SER A 65 5.51 13.06 -11.65
N ARG A 66 6.31 13.57 -10.70
CA ARG A 66 7.35 14.56 -10.97
C ARG A 66 8.66 13.93 -11.45
N MET A 67 8.80 12.60 -11.35
CA MET A 67 9.97 11.89 -11.85
C MET A 67 9.91 11.80 -13.37
N LEU A 68 10.89 12.40 -14.06
CA LEU A 68 11.01 12.31 -15.54
C LEU A 68 11.12 10.86 -16.04
N SER A 69 11.56 9.94 -15.18
CA SER A 69 11.69 8.52 -15.48
C SER A 69 10.41 7.71 -15.25
N LEU A 70 9.36 8.30 -14.67
CA LEU A 70 8.09 7.62 -14.49
C LEU A 70 7.43 7.42 -15.86
N LYS A 71 6.96 6.20 -16.13
CA LYS A 71 6.03 5.95 -17.24
C LYS A 71 4.68 5.59 -16.64
N PHE A 72 3.63 6.23 -17.13
CA PHE A 72 2.27 5.89 -16.74
C PHE A 72 1.95 4.46 -17.15
N ASP A 73 1.37 3.72 -16.21
CA ASP A 73 0.99 2.32 -16.35
C ASP A 73 -0.29 2.10 -15.55
N ALA A 74 -1.13 1.16 -15.98
CA ALA A 74 -2.39 0.85 -15.31
C ALA A 74 -2.19 0.46 -13.84
N LYS A 75 -1.05 -0.17 -13.49
CA LYS A 75 -0.71 -0.54 -12.11
C LYS A 75 -0.61 0.63 -11.13
N LEU A 76 -0.39 1.86 -11.62
CA LEU A 76 -0.45 3.07 -10.78
C LEU A 76 -1.87 3.44 -10.34
N PHE A 77 -2.89 2.88 -11.01
CA PHE A 77 -4.31 3.16 -10.77
C PHE A 77 -5.07 1.93 -10.27
N GLU A 78 -4.45 0.75 -10.31
CA GLU A 78 -4.98 -0.45 -9.67
C GLU A 78 -4.84 -0.34 -8.15
N ILE A 79 -5.95 0.01 -7.49
CA ILE A 79 -6.03 0.21 -6.04
C ILE A 79 -7.04 -0.75 -5.41
N PRO A 80 -6.85 -1.14 -4.13
CA PRO A 80 -7.86 -1.91 -3.41
C PRO A 80 -9.10 -1.06 -3.16
N LEU A 81 -10.27 -1.68 -3.23
CA LEU A 81 -11.52 -1.16 -2.72
C LEU A 81 -12.17 -2.24 -1.87
N ILE A 82 -12.09 -2.07 -0.54
CA ILE A 82 -12.69 -2.97 0.43
C ILE A 82 -13.84 -2.21 1.08
N THR A 83 -15.02 -2.79 1.05
CA THR A 83 -16.25 -2.23 1.63
C THR A 83 -16.90 -3.23 2.56
N GLY A 84 -17.50 -2.77 3.65
CA GLY A 84 -18.27 -3.60 4.57
C GLY A 84 -18.96 -2.79 5.66
N SER A 85 -19.64 -3.47 6.58
CA SER A 85 -20.24 -2.88 7.78
C SER A 85 -19.70 -3.57 9.03
N ILE A 86 -19.73 -2.85 10.16
CA ILE A 86 -19.47 -3.40 11.49
C ILE A 86 -20.50 -2.89 12.49
N GLY A 87 -20.71 -3.60 13.59
CA GLY A 87 -21.64 -3.21 14.66
C GLY A 87 -23.08 -3.63 14.41
N ASP A 88 -23.31 -4.67 13.59
CA ASP A 88 -24.61 -5.30 13.35
C ASP A 88 -24.99 -6.34 14.43
N GLU A 89 -24.44 -6.23 15.65
CA GLU A 89 -24.85 -7.01 16.85
C GLU A 89 -25.62 -6.14 17.85
#